data_AF-A0A7I8CSA8-F1
#
_entry.id   AF-A0A7I8CSA8-F1
#
_cell.length_a   1.000
_cell.length_b   1.000
_cell.length_c   1.000
_cell.angle_alpha   90.00
_cell.angle_beta   90.00
_cell.angle_gamma   90.00
#
_symmetry.space_group_name_H-M   'P 1'
#
loop_
_entity.id
_entity.type
_entity.pdbx_description
1 polymer ?
#
loop_
_entity_poly.entity_id
_entity_poly.type
_entity_poly.pdbx_seq_one_letter_code
_entity_poly.pdbx_strand_id
1 'polypeptide(L)'
;MKSSTVTRKHEHFYVLDEKNTPVEVFDRGEWSRWMSGNEQIFRRTLLEESGVTITTRFRGVSGTSKGEVRLFVTRIAGMQPRDNESYGARTLDEALEQHERIVQKILLMLTRR
;
A
#
# COMPACT_ATOMS: atom_id res chain seq x y z
N MET A 1 2.43 -17.61 35.81
CA MET A 1 2.22 -17.28 34.39
C MET A 1 3.32 -16.30 33.97
N LYS A 2 4.23 -16.71 33.07
CA LYS A 2 5.30 -15.84 32.57
C LYS A 2 4.70 -14.97 31.46
N SER A 3 4.49 -13.68 31.74
CA SER A 3 4.14 -12.69 30.73
C SER A 3 5.29 -12.61 29.72
N SER A 4 5.07 -13.16 28.54
CA SER A 4 5.91 -12.92 27.38
C SER A 4 5.90 -11.42 27.10
N THR A 5 6.99 -10.74 27.46
CA THR A 5 7.29 -9.39 26.98
C THR A 5 7.52 -9.48 25.48
N VAL A 6 6.43 -9.47 24.72
CA VAL A 6 6.45 -9.17 23.29
C VAL A 6 7.08 -7.80 23.19
N THR A 7 8.31 -7.73 22.68
CA THR A 7 8.93 -6.50 22.22
C THR A 7 7.94 -5.84 21.28
N ARG A 8 7.18 -4.86 21.79
CA ARG A 8 6.25 -4.07 20.98
C ARG A 8 7.12 -3.37 19.95
N LYS A 9 7.16 -3.89 18.72
CA LYS A 9 7.60 -3.08 17.58
C LYS A 9 6.77 -1.81 17.67
N HIS A 10 7.42 -0.68 17.90
CA HIS A 10 6.74 0.60 17.92
C HIS A 10 6.14 0.79 16.52
N GLU A 11 4.82 0.69 16.42
CA GLU A 11 4.09 0.98 15.20
C GLU A 11 4.08 2.49 15.04
N HIS A 12 4.49 2.96 13.86
CA HIS A 12 4.45 4.37 13.50
C HIS A 12 3.21 4.58 12.63
N PHE A 13 2.35 5.50 13.04
CA PHE A 13 1.09 5.79 12.38
C PHE A 13 1.25 7.01 11.49
N TYR A 14 0.65 6.96 10.30
CA TYR A 14 0.71 8.03 9.33
C TYR A 14 -0.69 8.30 8.77
N VAL A 15 -0.97 9.58 8.56
CA VAL A 15 -2.13 10.08 7.80
C VAL A 15 -1.63 10.84 6.58
N LEU A 16 -2.52 11.21 5.66
CA LEU A 16 -2.18 12.07 4.54
C LEU A 16 -2.65 13.50 4.81
N ASP A 17 -1.79 14.45 4.49
CA ASP A 17 -2.19 15.86 4.41
C ASP A 17 -2.98 16.15 3.12
N GLU A 18 -3.38 17.41 2.94
CA GLU A 18 -4.13 17.88 1.76
C GLU A 18 -3.38 17.68 0.43
N LYS A 19 -2.05 17.50 0.48
CA LYS A 19 -1.18 17.27 -0.69
C LYS A 19 -0.85 15.80 -0.88
N ASN A 20 -1.50 14.89 -0.15
CA ASN A 20 -1.21 13.47 -0.13
C ASN A 20 0.21 13.14 0.35
N THR A 21 0.79 13.98 1.21
CA THR A 21 2.07 13.73 1.86
C THR A 21 1.83 12.95 3.15
N PRO A 22 2.55 11.85 3.40
CA PRO A 22 2.45 11.14 4.68
C PRO A 22 2.98 11.97 5.84
N VAL A 23 2.15 12.17 6.86
CA VAL A 23 2.48 12.86 8.10
C VAL A 23 2.35 11.88 9.26
N GLU A 24 3.39 11.78 10.09
CA GLU A 24 3.38 10.91 11.26
C GLU A 24 2.46 11.49 12.36
N VAL A 25 1.63 10.63 12.93
CA VAL A 25 0.77 10.95 14.08
C VAL A 25 1.06 9.98 15.21
N PHE A 26 1.06 10.49 16.44
CA PHE A 26 1.36 9.67 17.63
C PHE A 26 0.11 9.12 18.30
N ASP A 27 -1.05 9.76 18.07
CA ASP A 27 -2.33 9.30 18.60
C ASP A 27 -2.96 8.25 17.67
N ARG A 28 -3.03 7.00 18.17
CA ARG A 28 -3.67 5.88 17.48
C ARG A 28 -5.17 6.12 17.25
N GLY A 29 -5.86 6.81 18.15
CA GLY A 29 -7.28 7.15 18.02
C GLY A 29 -7.53 8.18 16.92
N GLU A 30 -6.65 9.18 16.79
CA GLU A 30 -6.64 10.10 15.65
C GLU A 30 -6.40 9.36 14.34
N TRP A 31 -5.34 8.56 14.28
CA TRP A 31 -5.03 7.73 13.12
C TRP A 31 -6.21 6.83 12.71
N SER A 32 -6.82 6.13 13.66
CA SER A 32 -7.93 5.22 13.39
C SER A 32 -9.17 5.94 12.85
N ARG A 33 -9.49 7.12 13.38
CA ARG A 33 -10.59 7.96 12.88
C ARG A 33 -10.31 8.44 11.47
N TRP A 34 -9.09 8.90 11.21
CA TRP A 34 -8.69 9.35 9.89
C TRP A 34 -8.75 8.20 8.87
N MET A 35 -8.18 7.04 9.17
CA MET A 35 -8.21 5.87 8.28
C MET A 35 -9.64 5.39 8.00
N SER A 36 -10.55 5.48 8.97
CA SER A 36 -11.95 5.07 8.77
C SER A 36 -12.76 6.09 7.98
N GLY A 37 -12.39 7.38 8.04
CA GLY A 37 -13.12 8.48 7.41
C GLY A 37 -12.64 8.86 6.01
N ASN A 38 -11.49 8.33 5.56
CA ASN A 38 -10.89 8.68 4.27
C ASN A 38 -10.84 7.48 3.32
N GLU A 39 -10.79 7.73 2.02
CA GLU A 39 -10.49 6.69 1.04
C GLU A 39 -8.98 6.46 0.96
N GLN A 40 -8.53 5.20 1.10
CA GLN A 40 -7.11 4.86 0.96
C GLN A 40 -6.73 4.38 -0.44
N ILE A 41 -7.70 4.11 -1.31
CA ILE A 41 -7.44 3.58 -2.65
C ILE A 41 -7.30 4.76 -3.60
N PHE A 42 -6.09 4.92 -4.16
CA PHE A 42 -5.79 6.01 -5.09
C PHE A 42 -5.99 5.61 -6.55
N ARG A 43 -5.75 4.34 -6.85
CA ARG A 43 -5.96 3.82 -8.20
C ARG A 43 -6.30 2.34 -8.14
N ARG A 44 -7.27 1.95 -8.94
CA ARG A 44 -7.65 0.56 -9.18
C ARG A 44 -7.83 0.33 -10.67
N THR A 45 -7.11 -0.66 -11.20
CA THR A 45 -7.22 -1.08 -12.59
C THR A 45 -7.64 -2.54 -12.62
N LEU A 46 -8.74 -2.83 -13.31
CA LEU A 46 -9.23 -4.18 -13.55
C LEU A 46 -8.97 -4.54 -15.01
N LEU A 47 -8.24 -5.63 -15.23
CA LEU A 47 -8.00 -6.20 -16.56
C LEU A 47 -9.02 -7.32 -16.78
N GLU A 48 -10.21 -6.95 -17.28
CA GLU A 48 -11.41 -7.80 -17.31
C GLU A 48 -11.18 -9.19 -17.92
N GLU A 49 -10.48 -9.25 -19.07
CA GLU A 49 -10.21 -10.51 -19.79
C GLU A 49 -9.37 -11.52 -18.99
N SER A 50 -8.58 -11.03 -18.03
CA SER A 50 -7.67 -11.85 -17.22
C SER A 50 -8.11 -12.00 -15.76
N GLY A 51 -9.12 -11.23 -15.33
CA GLY A 51 -9.51 -11.12 -13.92
C GLY A 51 -8.44 -10.48 -13.01
N VAL A 52 -7.34 -9.95 -13.56
CA VAL A 52 -6.28 -9.32 -12.79
C VAL A 52 -6.72 -7.94 -12.31
N THR A 53 -6.56 -7.67 -11.01
CA THR A 53 -6.81 -6.37 -10.40
C THR A 53 -5.52 -5.81 -9.81
N ILE A 54 -5.18 -4.58 -10.17
CA ILE A 54 -4.04 -3.86 -9.62
C ILE A 54 -4.58 -2.71 -8.78
N THR A 55 -4.17 -2.61 -7.52
CA THR A 55 -4.68 -1.61 -6.57
C THR A 55 -3.53 -0.89 -5.89
N THR A 56 -3.49 0.43 -6.02
CA THR A 56 -2.56 1.30 -5.28
C THR A 56 -3.31 1.95 -4.13
N ARG A 57 -2.81 1.73 -2.91
CA ARG A 57 -3.43 2.24 -1.70
C ARG A 57 -2.42 2.78 -0.69
N PHE A 58 -2.89 3.66 0.20
CA PHE A 58 -2.15 4.08 1.38
C PHE A 58 -2.39 3.11 2.55
N ARG A 59 -1.31 2.69 3.22
CA ARG A 59 -1.36 1.75 4.35
C ARG A 59 -1.52 2.45 5.71
N GLY A 60 -0.96 3.66 5.85
CA GLY A 60 -1.03 4.45 7.08
C GLY A 60 -0.28 3.89 8.29
N VAL A 61 0.44 2.76 8.19
CA VAL A 61 1.22 2.21 9.30
C VAL A 61 2.55 1.62 8.82
N SER A 62 3.62 1.92 9.56
CA SER A 62 4.95 1.33 9.38
C SER A 62 5.38 0.59 10.66
N GLY A 63 5.91 -0.63 10.49
CA GLY A 63 6.45 -1.44 11.59
C GLY A 63 7.93 -1.18 11.90
N THR A 64 8.56 -0.22 11.20
CA THR A 64 9.98 0.13 11.36
C THR A 64 10.18 1.64 11.22
N SER A 65 10.84 2.27 12.19
CA SER A 65 11.33 3.66 12.12
C SER A 65 12.66 3.84 11.38
N LYS A 66 13.41 2.76 11.16
CA LYS A 66 14.80 2.79 10.66
C LYS A 66 14.96 2.43 9.17
N GLY A 67 13.91 2.56 8.37
CA GLY A 67 13.97 2.31 6.93
C GLY A 67 13.14 3.32 6.16
N GLU A 68 13.31 3.35 4.83
CA GLU A 68 12.45 4.14 3.95
C GLU A 68 11.00 3.72 4.13
N VAL A 69 10.22 4.61 4.73
CA VAL A 69 8.82 4.40 5.04
C VAL A 69 8.05 4.36 3.72
N ARG A 70 7.65 3.15 3.29
CA ARG A 70 6.89 2.90 2.06
C ARG A 70 5.43 2.68 2.38
N LEU A 71 4.68 3.78 2.45
CA LEU A 71 3.27 3.77 2.89
C LEU A 71 2.29 3.60 1.74
N PHE A 72 2.70 3.88 0.51
CA PHE A 72 1.92 3.61 -0.68
C PHE A 72 2.27 2.22 -1.18
N VAL A 73 1.25 1.37 -1.34
CA VAL A 73 1.41 -0.03 -1.73
C VAL A 73 0.57 -0.30 -2.96
N THR A 74 1.23 -0.73 -4.04
CA THR A 74 0.59 -1.28 -5.23
C THR A 74 0.56 -2.79 -5.12
N ARG A 75 -0.64 -3.38 -5.04
CA ARG A 75 -0.88 -4.82 -4.95
C ARG A 75 -1.52 -5.33 -6.23
N ILE A 76 -1.05 -6.49 -6.70
CA ILE A 76 -1.62 -7.23 -7.81
C ILE A 76 -2.43 -8.40 -7.23
N ALA A 77 -3.66 -8.59 -7.71
CA ALA A 77 -4.54 -9.70 -7.36
C ALA A 77 -5.09 -10.34 -8.63
N GLY A 78 -5.46 -11.62 -8.58
CA GLY A 78 -5.99 -12.34 -9.76
C GLY A 78 -4.91 -12.95 -10.67
N MET A 79 -3.63 -12.72 -10.39
CA MET A 79 -2.56 -13.64 -10.83
C MET A 79 -2.50 -14.86 -9.89
N GLN A 80 -1.71 -15.89 -10.25
CA GLN A 80 -1.63 -17.17 -9.55
C GLN A 80 -1.59 -17.00 -8.01
N PRO A 81 -2.05 -17.98 -7.21
CA PRO A 81 -2.17 -17.85 -5.75
C PRO A 81 -0.87 -17.44 -5.02
N ARG A 82 0.29 -17.62 -5.67
CA ARG A 82 1.63 -17.31 -5.16
C ARG A 82 2.15 -15.93 -5.55
N ASP A 83 1.50 -15.23 -6.49
CA ASP A 83 1.97 -13.95 -7.05
C ASP A 83 1.22 -12.76 -6.42
N ASN A 84 1.04 -12.79 -5.10
CA ASN A 84 0.52 -11.66 -4.31
C ASN A 84 1.64 -10.60 -4.12
N GLU A 85 2.23 -10.16 -5.23
CA GLU A 85 3.29 -9.17 -5.21
C GLU A 85 2.72 -7.83 -4.73
N SER A 86 3.44 -7.23 -3.79
CA SER A 86 3.13 -5.92 -3.24
C SER A 86 4.37 -5.05 -3.38
N TYR A 87 4.17 -3.88 -3.96
CA TYR A 87 5.24 -2.94 -4.27
C TYR A 87 5.05 -1.68 -3.43
N GLY A 88 6.02 -1.38 -2.59
CA GLY A 88 6.00 -0.19 -1.73
C GLY A 88 6.73 1.00 -2.38
N ALA A 89 6.10 2.18 -2.31
CA ALA A 89 6.62 3.46 -2.76
C ALA A 89 6.60 4.49 -1.62
N ARG A 90 7.48 5.51 -1.71
CA ARG A 90 7.64 6.54 -0.68
C ARG A 90 6.62 7.66 -0.84
N THR A 91 6.32 8.01 -2.08
CA THR A 91 5.35 9.05 -2.45
C THR A 91 4.18 8.46 -3.23
N LEU A 92 3.07 9.21 -3.29
CA LEU A 92 1.93 8.85 -4.11
C LEU A 92 2.31 8.81 -5.60
N ASP A 93 3.06 9.80 -6.08
CA ASP A 93 3.49 9.89 -7.48
C ASP A 93 4.33 8.67 -7.90
N GLU A 94 5.31 8.29 -7.08
CA GLU A 94 6.10 7.07 -7.31
C GLU A 94 5.19 5.82 -7.39
N ALA A 95 4.18 5.74 -6.51
CA ALA A 95 3.26 4.62 -6.47
C ALA A 95 2.38 4.54 -7.72
N LEU A 96 1.95 5.69 -8.25
CA LEU A 96 1.13 5.80 -9.46
C LEU A 96 1.94 5.54 -10.73
N GLU A 97 3.17 6.04 -10.83
CA GLU A 97 4.06 5.65 -11.92
C GLU A 97 4.33 4.15 -11.93
N GLN A 98 4.59 3.59 -10.73
CA GLN A 98 4.78 2.16 -10.58
C GLN A 98 3.52 1.37 -10.95
N HIS A 99 2.33 1.86 -10.58
CA HIS A 99 1.06 1.28 -10.98
C HIS A 99 0.97 1.15 -12.51
N GLU A 100 1.21 2.23 -13.23
CA GLU A 100 1.13 2.22 -14.70
C GLU A 100 2.16 1.29 -15.33
N ARG A 101 3.40 1.30 -14.84
CA ARG A 101 4.44 0.37 -15.32
C ARG A 101 4.01 -1.09 -15.12
N ILE A 102 3.36 -1.41 -13.99
CA ILE A 102 2.85 -2.76 -13.70
C ILE A 102 1.70 -3.12 -14.66
N VAL A 103 0.73 -2.22 -14.85
CA VAL A 103 -0.37 -2.43 -15.80
C VAL A 103 0.17 -2.75 -17.19
N GLN A 104 1.06 -1.90 -17.71
CA GLN A 104 1.66 -2.08 -19.04
C GLN A 104 2.46 -3.38 -19.15
N LYS A 105 3.25 -3.72 -18.12
CA LYS A 105 3.99 -4.98 -18.08
C LYS A 105 3.05 -6.18 -18.16
N ILE A 106 1.96 -6.17 -17.41
CA ILE A 106 0.99 -7.28 -17.40
C ILE A 106 0.28 -7.38 -18.74
N LEU A 107 -0.18 -6.27 -19.30
CA LEU A 107 -0.80 -6.24 -20.62
C LEU A 107 0.14 -6.85 -21.69
N LEU A 108 1.41 -6.45 -21.70
CA LEU A 108 2.41 -7.04 -22.61
C LEU A 108 2.60 -8.54 -22.42
N MET A 109 2.55 -9.04 -21.18
CA MET A 109 2.64 -10.47 -20.89
C MET A 109 1.39 -11.23 -21.36
N LEU A 110 0.21 -10.62 -21.30
CA LEU A 110 -1.05 -11.21 -21.75
C LEU A 110 -1.15 -11.24 -23.28
N THR A 111 -0.72 -10.19 -23.98
CA THR A 111 -0.76 -10.13 -25.46
C THR A 111 0.28 -11.04 -26.14
N ARG A 112 1.34 -11.44 -25.42
CA ARG A 112 2.37 -12.35 -25.93
C ARG A 112 2.02 -13.85 -25.76
N ARG A 113 0.87 -14.17 -25.18
CA ARG A 113 0.32 -15.53 -25.12
C ARG A 113 -0.51 -15.82 -26.36
#